data_AF-A0A7R9VLE6-F1
#
_entry.id   AF-A0A7R9VLE6-F1
#
_cell.length_a   1.000
_cell.length_b   1.000
_cell.length_c   1.000
_cell.angle_alpha   90.00
_cell.angle_beta   90.00
_cell.angle_gamma   90.00
#
_symmetry.space_group_name_H-M   'P 1'
#
loop_
_entity.id
_entity.type
_entity.pdbx_description
1 polymer ?
#
loop_
_entity_poly.entity_id
_entity_poly.type
_entity_poly.pdbx_seq_one_letter_code
_entity_poly.pdbx_strand_id
1 'polypeptide(L)'
;MQEIKEKETAMADFGRWAAMSTREQEEVRSAHHQSGEHLKTLLLFASGAIHLLNFTTEEIAAPFLLPEMVDRVASMLNYFLKYLTGSERRKLAIKEPEKYSFKPRELLQSIMRVYVQLAAADTKGAFARAVAADERSYSSQMFPEAMRVLVSSGMLDPASQARMEQLMMQVRGLMVHACPGQPG
;
A
#
# COMPACT_ATOMS: atom_id res chain seq x y z
N MET A 1 -6.38 -10.22 -7.70
CA MET A 1 -4.99 -10.75 -7.72
C MET A 1 -4.98 -12.27 -7.55
N GLN A 2 -5.49 -12.82 -6.44
CA GLN A 2 -5.42 -14.26 -6.14
C GLN A 2 -6.09 -15.15 -7.21
N GLU A 3 -7.31 -14.82 -7.63
CA GLU A 3 -8.04 -15.57 -8.66
C GLU A 3 -7.26 -15.65 -10.00
N ILE A 4 -6.58 -14.56 -10.40
CA ILE A 4 -5.74 -14.57 -11.60
C ILE A 4 -4.58 -15.54 -11.43
N LYS A 5 -3.89 -15.52 -10.28
CA LYS A 5 -2.77 -16.44 -9.99
C LYS A 5 -3.21 -17.90 -10.02
N GLU A 6 -4.39 -18.20 -9.49
CA GLU A 6 -4.95 -19.56 -9.48
C GLU A 6 -5.19 -20.05 -10.90
N LYS A 7 -5.82 -19.22 -11.75
CA LYS A 7 -6.04 -19.54 -13.17
C LYS A 7 -4.73 -19.68 -13.94
N GLU A 8 -3.74 -18.81 -13.68
CA GLU A 8 -2.41 -18.91 -14.30
C GLU A 8 -1.67 -20.18 -13.89
N THR A 9 -1.76 -20.56 -12.62
CA THR A 9 -1.16 -21.81 -12.13
C THR A 9 -1.83 -23.01 -12.78
N ALA A 10 -3.16 -23.00 -12.89
CA ALA A 10 -3.91 -24.08 -13.57
C ALA A 10 -3.55 -24.21 -15.05
N MET A 11 -3.35 -23.08 -15.76
CA MET A 11 -2.91 -23.07 -17.17
C MET A 11 -1.44 -23.48 -17.35
N ALA A 12 -0.60 -23.28 -16.33
CA ALA A 12 0.82 -23.62 -16.38
C ALA A 12 1.10 -25.12 -16.13
N ASP A 13 0.17 -25.86 -15.51
CA ASP A 13 0.24 -27.31 -15.37
C ASP A 13 -0.08 -27.99 -16.71
N PHE A 14 0.94 -28.14 -17.55
CA PHE A 14 0.79 -28.66 -18.92
C PHE A 14 0.14 -30.05 -18.96
N GLY A 15 0.44 -30.92 -17.99
CA GLY A 15 -0.11 -32.28 -17.96
C GLY A 15 -1.62 -32.28 -17.69
N ARG A 16 -2.04 -31.52 -16.68
CA ARG A 16 -3.47 -31.36 -16.38
C ARG A 16 -4.20 -30.58 -17.46
N TRP A 17 -3.57 -29.52 -17.97
CA TRP A 17 -4.14 -28.67 -19.02
C TRP A 17 -4.38 -29.43 -20.32
N ALA A 18 -3.41 -30.23 -20.77
CA ALA A 18 -3.54 -31.04 -21.99
C ALA A 18 -4.60 -32.15 -21.87
N ALA A 19 -4.91 -32.61 -20.64
CA ALA A 19 -5.96 -33.58 -20.38
C ALA A 19 -7.38 -32.98 -20.39
N MET A 20 -7.51 -31.65 -20.27
CA MET A 20 -8.81 -30.97 -20.35
C MET A 20 -9.33 -30.94 -21.78
N SER A 21 -10.67 -30.96 -21.92
CA SER A 21 -11.31 -30.77 -23.21
C SER A 21 -11.09 -29.35 -23.75
N THR A 22 -11.17 -29.18 -25.07
CA THR A 22 -11.06 -27.86 -25.72
C THR A 22 -12.05 -26.84 -25.14
N ARG A 23 -13.26 -27.28 -24.78
CA ARG A 23 -14.28 -26.43 -24.18
C ARG A 23 -13.86 -25.93 -22.80
N GLU A 24 -13.39 -26.81 -21.93
CA GLU A 24 -12.93 -26.43 -20.59
C GLU A 24 -11.72 -25.49 -20.65
N GLN A 25 -10.78 -25.74 -21.59
CA GLN A 25 -9.64 -24.85 -21.81
C GLN A 25 -10.10 -23.44 -22.22
N GLU A 26 -11.09 -23.34 -23.11
CA GLU A 26 -11.64 -22.06 -23.55
C GLU A 26 -12.38 -21.33 -22.42
N GLU A 27 -13.17 -22.05 -21.61
CA GLU A 27 -13.86 -21.49 -20.45
C GLU A 27 -12.86 -20.91 -19.43
N VAL A 28 -11.77 -21.62 -19.13
CA VAL A 28 -10.71 -21.10 -18.22
C VAL A 28 -10.00 -19.89 -18.81
N ARG A 29 -9.69 -19.89 -20.11
CA ARG A 29 -9.06 -18.74 -20.79
C ARG A 29 -9.96 -17.50 -20.77
N SER A 30 -11.24 -17.66 -21.11
CA SER A 30 -12.22 -16.58 -21.07
C SER A 30 -12.38 -16.04 -19.66
N ALA A 31 -12.47 -16.91 -18.65
CA ALA A 31 -12.54 -16.52 -17.25
C ALA A 31 -11.26 -15.80 -16.76
N HIS A 32 -10.07 -16.21 -17.21
CA HIS A 32 -8.81 -15.53 -16.89
C HIS A 32 -8.76 -14.14 -17.53
N HIS A 33 -9.18 -14.03 -18.80
CA HIS A 33 -9.24 -12.75 -19.50
C HIS A 33 -10.19 -11.76 -18.80
N GLN A 34 -11.41 -12.20 -18.46
CA GLN A 34 -12.39 -11.38 -17.75
C GLN A 34 -11.89 -10.90 -16.37
N SER A 35 -11.32 -11.81 -15.56
CA SER A 35 -10.72 -11.42 -14.28
C SER A 35 -9.56 -10.43 -14.48
N GLY A 36 -8.81 -10.56 -15.58
CA GLY A 36 -7.72 -9.66 -15.93
C GLY A 36 -8.17 -8.25 -16.24
N GLU A 37 -9.17 -8.09 -17.10
CA GLU A 37 -9.74 -6.78 -17.45
C GLU A 37 -10.42 -6.11 -16.24
N HIS A 38 -11.11 -6.90 -15.42
CA HIS A 38 -11.70 -6.40 -14.18
C HIS A 38 -10.62 -5.89 -13.21
N LEU A 39 -9.56 -6.67 -12.99
CA LEU A 39 -8.46 -6.26 -12.12
C LEU A 39 -7.78 -4.98 -12.63
N LYS A 40 -7.50 -4.89 -13.93
CA LYS A 40 -6.91 -3.70 -14.54
C LYS A 40 -7.75 -2.46 -14.29
N THR A 41 -9.07 -2.56 -14.47
CA THR A 41 -10.01 -1.46 -14.21
C THR A 41 -9.98 -1.02 -12.75
N LEU A 42 -10.00 -1.97 -11.80
CA LEU A 42 -9.92 -1.67 -10.37
C LEU A 42 -8.61 -0.97 -9.99
N LEU A 43 -7.49 -1.40 -10.56
CA LEU A 43 -6.18 -0.82 -10.28
C LEU A 43 -6.02 0.58 -10.85
N LEU A 44 -6.57 0.84 -12.04
CA LEU A 44 -6.63 2.19 -12.61
C LEU A 44 -7.45 3.13 -11.73
N PHE A 45 -8.61 2.68 -11.24
CA PHE A 45 -9.42 3.47 -10.32
C PHE A 45 -8.69 3.74 -9.00
N ALA A 46 -8.08 2.72 -8.40
CA ALA A 46 -7.31 2.86 -7.17
C ALA A 46 -6.14 3.84 -7.33
N SER A 47 -5.41 3.75 -8.45
CA SER A 47 -4.33 4.69 -8.79
C SER A 47 -4.84 6.13 -8.91
N GLY A 48 -5.96 6.33 -9.63
CA GLY A 48 -6.61 7.63 -9.73
C GLY A 48 -7.05 8.21 -8.38
N ALA A 49 -7.62 7.38 -7.50
CA ALA A 49 -8.02 7.79 -6.16
C ALA A 49 -6.84 8.26 -5.30
N ILE A 50 -5.70 7.55 -5.36
CA ILE A 50 -4.48 7.93 -4.64
C ILE A 50 -3.84 9.19 -5.22
N HIS A 51 -3.90 9.38 -6.54
CA HIS A 51 -3.45 10.63 -7.16
C HIS A 51 -4.30 11.83 -6.72
N LEU A 52 -5.63 11.67 -6.69
CA LEU A 52 -6.53 12.72 -6.18
C LEU A 52 -6.26 13.01 -4.71
N LEU A 53 -6.06 11.97 -3.90
CA LEU A 53 -5.70 12.14 -2.49
C LEU A 53 -4.41 12.95 -2.35
N ASN A 54 -3.35 12.57 -3.07
CA ASN A 54 -2.07 13.30 -3.08
C ASN A 54 -2.21 14.77 -3.45
N PHE A 55 -2.94 15.05 -4.54
CA PHE A 55 -3.18 16.41 -4.98
C PHE A 55 -3.93 17.21 -3.91
N THR A 56 -4.95 16.60 -3.31
CA THR A 56 -5.78 17.28 -2.30
C THR A 56 -5.00 17.50 -1.00
N THR A 57 -4.16 16.56 -0.58
CA THR A 57 -3.34 16.70 0.64
C THR A 57 -2.15 17.65 0.45
N GLU A 58 -1.71 17.88 -0.78
CA GLU A 58 -0.74 18.93 -1.11
C GLU A 58 -1.34 20.33 -0.91
N GLU A 59 -2.56 20.54 -1.41
CA GLU A 59 -3.23 21.84 -1.38
C GLU A 59 -3.89 22.12 -0.02
N ILE A 60 -4.61 21.15 0.54
CA ILE A 60 -5.43 21.28 1.74
C ILE A 60 -5.38 20.02 2.62
N ALA A 61 -4.33 19.91 3.44
CA ALA A 61 -4.19 18.81 4.40
C ALA A 61 -5.13 18.90 5.62
N ALA A 62 -5.56 20.11 6.01
CA ALA A 62 -6.29 20.35 7.26
C ALA A 62 -7.56 19.48 7.46
N PRO A 63 -8.43 19.26 6.44
CA PRO A 63 -9.61 18.40 6.60
C PRO A 63 -9.30 16.95 6.96
N PHE A 64 -8.15 16.43 6.52
CA PHE A 64 -7.73 15.05 6.82
C PHE A 64 -7.17 14.88 8.23
N LEU A 65 -6.84 16.00 8.90
CA LEU A 65 -6.32 16.03 10.27
C LEU A 65 -7.43 16.28 11.31
N LEU A 66 -8.68 16.40 10.88
CA LEU A 66 -9.83 16.51 11.77
C LEU A 66 -10.05 15.18 12.53
N PRO A 67 -10.54 15.22 13.77
CA PRO A 67 -10.77 14.01 14.59
C PRO A 67 -11.62 12.94 13.89
N GLU A 68 -12.59 13.34 13.08
CA GLU A 68 -13.51 12.43 12.37
C GLU A 68 -12.84 11.72 11.18
N MET A 69 -11.68 12.22 10.72
CA MET A 69 -11.00 11.79 9.51
C MET A 69 -9.63 11.15 9.77
N VAL A 70 -8.87 11.69 10.71
CA VAL A 70 -7.44 11.36 10.88
C VAL A 70 -7.20 9.87 11.11
N ASP A 71 -8.02 9.21 11.93
CA ASP A 71 -7.91 7.78 12.21
C ASP A 71 -8.22 6.93 10.98
N ARG A 72 -9.22 7.33 10.19
CA ARG A 72 -9.61 6.63 8.96
C ARG A 72 -8.51 6.73 7.90
N VAL A 73 -7.95 7.92 7.74
CA VAL A 73 -6.88 8.19 6.78
C VAL A 73 -5.60 7.45 7.19
N ALA A 74 -5.20 7.54 8.46
CA ALA A 74 -4.02 6.84 8.96
C ALA A 74 -4.16 5.32 8.80
N SER A 75 -5.31 4.74 9.19
CA SER A 75 -5.58 3.31 9.06
C SER A 75 -5.56 2.85 7.59
N MET A 76 -6.15 3.64 6.69
CA MET A 76 -6.14 3.35 5.25
C MET A 76 -4.71 3.36 4.69
N LEU A 77 -3.92 4.39 5.01
CA LEU A 77 -2.54 4.49 4.53
C LEU A 77 -1.67 3.35 5.09
N ASN A 78 -1.83 3.02 6.38
CA ASN A 78 -1.10 1.93 7.01
C ASN A 78 -1.46 0.59 6.37
N TYR A 79 -2.73 0.38 6.07
CA TYR A 79 -3.21 -0.79 5.35
C TYR A 79 -2.52 -0.92 4.00
N PHE A 80 -2.41 0.15 3.20
CA PHE A 80 -1.68 0.06 1.93
C PHE A 80 -0.21 -0.31 2.11
N LEU A 81 0.50 0.30 3.07
CA LEU A 81 1.92 -0.01 3.32
C LEU A 81 2.13 -1.46 3.77
N LYS A 82 1.22 -2.03 4.57
CA LYS A 82 1.22 -3.45 4.95
C LYS A 82 1.25 -4.37 3.73
N TYR A 83 0.52 -4.02 2.68
CA TYR A 83 0.43 -4.80 1.44
C TYR A 83 1.46 -4.42 0.37
N LEU A 84 2.07 -3.25 0.41
CA LEU A 84 3.09 -2.84 -0.56
C LEU A 84 4.50 -3.19 -0.11
N THR A 85 4.77 -3.10 1.19
CA THR A 85 6.13 -3.21 1.74
C THR A 85 6.22 -4.22 2.87
N GLY A 86 5.14 -4.37 3.66
CA GLY A 86 5.13 -5.23 4.83
C GLY A 86 4.91 -6.74 4.56
N SER A 87 4.46 -7.42 5.62
CA SER A 87 4.32 -8.88 5.67
C SER A 87 3.42 -9.46 4.58
N GLU A 88 2.47 -8.68 4.09
CA GLU A 88 1.43 -9.11 3.14
C GLU A 88 1.77 -8.81 1.68
N ARG A 89 2.98 -8.33 1.37
CA ARG A 89 3.39 -7.97 0.00
C ARG A 89 3.17 -9.07 -1.05
N ARG A 90 3.27 -10.34 -0.62
CA ARG A 90 3.05 -11.51 -1.49
C ARG A 90 1.62 -11.58 -2.04
N LYS A 91 0.64 -11.01 -1.32
CA LYS A 91 -0.76 -10.96 -1.77
C LYS A 91 -0.92 -10.06 -3.00
N LEU A 92 -0.16 -8.97 -3.09
CA LEU A 92 -0.17 -8.05 -4.25
C LEU A 92 0.79 -8.43 -5.37
N ALA A 93 1.80 -9.27 -5.10
CA ALA A 93 2.73 -9.72 -6.13
C ALA A 93 1.99 -10.43 -7.27
N ILE A 94 2.04 -9.92 -8.50
CA ILE A 94 1.42 -10.53 -9.68
C ILE A 94 2.45 -10.59 -10.81
N LYS A 95 2.34 -11.59 -11.69
CA LYS A 95 3.19 -11.70 -12.87
C LYS A 95 2.82 -10.60 -13.86
N GLU A 96 3.82 -9.97 -14.48
CA GLU A 96 3.64 -8.91 -15.49
C GLU A 96 2.66 -7.81 -15.03
N PRO A 97 2.94 -7.14 -13.89
CA PRO A 97 2.03 -6.15 -13.30
C PRO A 97 1.64 -5.03 -14.27
N GLU A 98 2.50 -4.71 -15.23
CA GLU A 98 2.29 -3.73 -16.29
C GLU A 98 1.08 -4.06 -17.17
N LYS A 99 0.78 -5.34 -17.40
CA LYS A 99 -0.42 -5.79 -18.14
C LYS A 99 -1.72 -5.30 -17.49
N TYR A 100 -1.71 -5.15 -16.17
CA TYR A 100 -2.84 -4.69 -15.37
C TYR A 100 -2.73 -3.21 -15.01
N SER A 101 -1.81 -2.48 -15.65
CA SER A 101 -1.50 -1.08 -15.31
C SER A 101 -1.09 -0.91 -13.84
N PHE A 102 -0.57 -1.96 -13.22
CA PHE A 102 -0.14 -1.94 -11.83
C PHE A 102 1.31 -1.50 -11.73
N LYS A 103 1.55 -0.39 -11.04
CA LYS A 103 2.90 0.13 -10.81
C LYS A 103 3.15 0.26 -9.30
N PRO A 104 3.55 -0.83 -8.62
CA PRO A 104 3.60 -0.86 -7.15
C PRO A 104 4.59 0.15 -6.55
N ARG A 105 5.69 0.46 -7.25
CA ARG A 105 6.67 1.45 -6.78
C ARG A 105 6.15 2.88 -6.88
N GLU A 106 5.51 3.23 -7.99
CA GLU A 106 4.85 4.54 -8.15
C GLU A 106 3.73 4.71 -7.12
N LEU A 107 2.90 3.67 -6.93
CA LEU A 107 1.85 3.67 -5.91
C LEU A 107 2.42 3.86 -4.49
N LEU A 108 3.51 3.16 -4.16
CA LEU A 108 4.21 3.33 -2.88
C LEU A 108 4.71 4.75 -2.70
N GLN A 109 5.34 5.33 -3.73
CA GLN A 109 5.81 6.71 -3.70
C GLN A 109 4.66 7.69 -3.45
N SER A 110 3.54 7.52 -4.17
CA SER A 110 2.35 8.34 -3.99
C SER A 110 1.79 8.23 -2.57
N ILE A 111 1.71 7.02 -2.00
CA ILE A 111 1.24 6.85 -0.61
C ILE A 111 2.19 7.50 0.39
N MET A 112 3.51 7.31 0.22
CA MET A 112 4.52 7.90 1.09
C MET A 112 4.50 9.44 1.02
N ARG A 113 4.19 10.02 -0.14
CA ARG A 113 4.02 11.46 -0.29
C ARG A 113 2.83 11.99 0.51
N VAL A 114 1.71 11.26 0.56
CA VAL A 114 0.55 11.61 1.43
C VAL A 114 0.98 11.65 2.90
N TYR A 115 1.73 10.65 3.39
CA TYR A 115 2.26 10.67 4.75
C TYR A 115 3.10 11.92 5.03
N VAL A 116 4.01 12.26 4.11
CA VAL A 116 4.89 13.43 4.22
C VAL A 116 4.07 14.71 4.28
N GLN A 117 3.07 14.88 3.41
CA GLN A 117 2.20 16.05 3.37
C GLN A 117 1.38 16.20 4.66
N LEU A 118 0.74 15.12 5.13
CA LEU A 118 -0.05 15.14 6.36
C LEU A 118 0.82 15.40 7.59
N ALA A 119 2.00 14.75 7.67
CA ALA A 119 2.95 15.00 8.75
C ALA A 119 3.51 16.43 8.73
N ALA A 120 3.64 17.06 7.56
CA ALA A 120 4.07 18.45 7.45
C ALA A 120 3.01 19.42 7.99
N ALA A 121 1.73 19.13 7.73
CA ALA A 121 0.62 19.96 8.17
C ALA A 121 0.18 19.70 9.62
N ASP A 122 0.56 18.57 10.20
CA ASP A 122 0.17 18.16 11.55
C ASP A 122 0.96 18.88 12.65
N THR A 123 0.46 20.06 13.03
CA THR A 123 1.02 20.87 14.12
C THR A 123 0.70 20.32 15.53
N LYS A 124 -0.26 19.40 15.65
CA LYS A 124 -0.79 18.90 16.95
C LYS A 124 -0.40 17.45 17.23
N GLY A 125 0.33 16.79 16.33
CA GLY A 125 0.70 15.38 16.41
C GLY A 125 -0.50 14.42 16.32
N ALA A 126 -1.63 14.86 15.78
CA ALA A 126 -2.84 14.03 15.67
C ALA A 126 -2.64 12.86 14.70
N PHE A 127 -1.95 13.11 13.58
CA PHE A 127 -1.68 12.09 12.58
C PHE A 127 -0.68 11.05 13.08
N ALA A 128 0.39 11.47 13.75
CA ALA A 128 1.34 10.53 14.36
C ALA A 128 0.67 9.62 15.39
N ARG A 129 -0.24 10.15 16.21
CA ARG A 129 -1.06 9.35 17.16
C ARG A 129 -1.97 8.36 16.44
N ALA A 130 -2.69 8.80 15.42
CA ALA A 130 -3.57 7.95 14.63
C ALA A 130 -2.79 6.81 13.93
N VAL A 131 -1.62 7.11 13.37
CA VAL A 131 -0.73 6.11 12.75
C VAL A 131 -0.26 5.09 13.77
N ALA A 132 0.12 5.52 14.99
CA ALA A 132 0.59 4.64 16.06
C ALA A 132 -0.55 3.76 16.62
N ALA A 133 -1.77 4.29 16.69
CA ALA A 133 -2.92 3.62 17.28
C ALA A 133 -3.54 2.52 16.39
N ASP A 134 -3.20 2.46 15.11
CA ASP A 134 -3.71 1.42 14.21
C ASP A 134 -3.00 0.06 14.42
N GLU A 135 -3.47 -0.68 15.40
CA GLU A 135 -2.96 -2.02 15.76
C GLU A 135 -3.11 -3.06 14.64
N ARG A 136 -3.96 -2.82 13.63
CA ARG A 136 -4.27 -3.82 12.59
C ARG A 136 -3.25 -3.82 11.47
N SER A 137 -2.70 -2.66 11.14
CA SER A 137 -1.82 -2.50 9.99
C SER A 137 -0.47 -1.89 10.32
N TYR A 138 -0.35 -1.12 11.40
CA TYR A 138 0.94 -0.56 11.79
C TYR A 138 1.94 -1.66 12.19
N SER A 139 3.19 -1.51 11.75
CA SER A 139 4.32 -2.27 12.27
C SER A 139 5.58 -1.41 12.26
N SER A 140 6.48 -1.62 13.22
CA SER A 140 7.70 -0.80 13.34
C SER A 140 8.62 -0.86 12.12
N GLN A 141 8.48 -1.88 11.26
CA GLN A 141 9.29 -2.09 10.05
C GLN A 141 8.67 -1.45 8.80
N MET A 142 7.39 -1.07 8.79
CA MET A 142 6.71 -0.64 7.56
C MET A 142 7.34 0.60 6.92
N PHE A 143 7.68 1.63 7.72
CA PHE A 143 8.30 2.85 7.21
C PHE A 143 9.75 2.64 6.81
N PRO A 144 10.62 1.98 7.62
CA PRO A 144 11.97 1.64 7.19
C PRO A 144 12.02 0.84 5.88
N GLU A 145 11.13 -0.15 5.71
CA GLU A 145 11.04 -0.93 4.49
C GLU A 145 10.60 -0.10 3.29
N ALA A 146 9.56 0.73 3.45
CA ALA A 146 9.09 1.63 2.39
C ALA A 146 10.17 2.63 1.96
N MET A 147 10.84 3.26 2.93
CA MET A 147 11.93 4.19 2.66
C MET A 147 13.08 3.52 1.93
N ARG A 148 13.50 2.32 2.37
CA ARG A 148 14.57 1.56 1.71
C ARG A 148 14.24 1.28 0.23
N VAL A 149 12.99 0.90 -0.07
CA VAL A 149 12.55 0.64 -1.45
C VAL A 149 12.61 1.92 -2.29
N LEU A 150 12.09 3.05 -1.78
CA LEU A 150 12.05 4.30 -2.53
C LEU A 150 13.43 4.95 -2.70
N VAL A 151 14.26 4.95 -1.66
CA VAL A 151 15.63 5.49 -1.71
C VAL A 151 16.48 4.69 -2.69
N SER A 152 16.44 3.36 -2.64
CA SER A 152 17.18 2.50 -3.59
C SER A 152 16.73 2.68 -5.05
N SER A 153 15.53 3.21 -5.27
CA SER A 153 14.98 3.49 -6.60
C SER A 153 15.13 4.97 -7.01
N GLY A 154 15.72 5.83 -6.18
CA GLY A 154 15.83 7.27 -6.42
C GLY A 154 14.49 8.02 -6.43
N MET A 155 13.46 7.46 -5.77
CA MET A 155 12.07 7.97 -5.79
C MET A 155 11.69 8.72 -4.52
N LEU A 156 12.64 9.02 -3.63
CA LEU A 156 12.41 9.80 -2.41
C LEU A 156 13.47 10.89 -2.31
N ASP A 157 13.05 12.14 -2.28
CA ASP A 157 13.95 13.27 -2.12
C ASP A 157 14.41 13.43 -0.65
N PRO A 158 15.54 14.12 -0.39
CA PRO A 158 16.08 14.27 0.96
C PRO A 158 15.14 14.96 1.96
N ALA A 159 14.31 15.91 1.50
CA ALA A 159 13.39 16.63 2.39
C ALA A 159 12.22 15.72 2.82
N SER A 160 11.67 14.95 1.87
CA SER A 160 10.67 13.92 2.17
C SER A 160 11.24 12.82 3.07
N GLN A 161 12.50 12.41 2.85
CA GLN A 161 13.18 11.45 3.70
C GLN A 161 13.30 11.94 5.15
N ALA A 162 13.83 13.15 5.36
CA ALA A 162 13.99 13.74 6.69
C ALA A 162 12.65 13.90 7.41
N ARG A 163 11.59 14.26 6.68
CA ARG A 163 10.24 14.37 7.26
C ARG A 163 9.67 13.01 7.68
N MET A 164 9.90 11.97 6.88
CA MET A 164 9.51 10.62 7.26
C MET A 164 10.27 10.14 8.49
N GLU A 165 11.55 10.47 8.61
CA GLU A 165 12.36 10.18 9.81
C GLU A 165 11.79 10.86 11.06
N GLN A 166 11.37 12.12 10.94
CA GLN A 166 10.69 12.83 12.03
C GLN A 166 9.37 12.15 12.44
N LEU A 167 8.53 11.78 11.46
CA LEU A 167 7.29 11.07 11.73
C LEU A 167 7.55 9.72 12.44
N MET A 168 8.53 8.95 11.97
CA MET A 168 8.93 7.69 12.62
C MET A 168 9.36 7.89 14.06
N MET A 169 10.14 8.95 14.35
CA MET A 169 10.54 9.28 15.72
C MET A 169 9.35 9.63 16.60
N GLN A 170 8.39 10.43 16.11
CA GLN A 170 7.17 10.76 16.83
C GLN A 170 6.34 9.51 17.15
N VAL A 171 6.09 8.67 16.15
CA VAL A 171 5.33 7.42 16.31
C VAL A 171 6.03 6.49 17.30
N ARG A 172 7.35 6.33 17.21
CA ARG A 172 8.12 5.51 18.17
C ARG A 172 8.00 6.03 19.60
N GLY A 173 8.09 7.35 19.80
CA GLY A 173 7.93 7.96 21.13
C GLY A 173 6.56 7.65 21.75
N LEU A 174 5.49 7.71 20.93
CA LEU A 174 4.14 7.39 21.37
C LEU A 174 3.98 5.91 21.77
N MET A 175 4.62 4.99 21.02
CA MET A 175 4.56 3.56 21.31
C MET A 175 5.32 3.17 22.59
N VAL A 176 6.41 3.86 22.92
CA VAL A 176 7.17 3.62 24.17
C VAL A 176 6.36 4.05 25.39
N HIS A 177 5.62 5.16 25.31
CA HIS A 177 4.80 5.65 26.41
C HIS A 177 3.46 4.90 26.56
N ALA A 178 3.03 4.16 25.54
CA ALA A 178 1.84 3.31 25.59
C ALA A 178 2.08 1.96 26.29
N CYS A 179 3.33 1.55 26.51
CA CYS A 179 3.69 0.29 27.20
C CYS A 179 4.31 0.55 28.59
N PRO A 180 3.50 0.77 29.64
CA PRO A 180 3.99 0.71 31.02
C PRO A 180 4.16 -0.76 31.42
N GLY A 181 5.28 -1.39 31.10
CA GLY A 181 5.63 -2.70 31.67
C GLY A 181 6.39 -3.69 30.79
N GLN A 182 7.64 -3.40 30.46
CA GLN A 182 8.62 -4.46 30.23
C GLN A 182 9.83 -4.23 31.14
N PRO A 183 10.13 -5.12 32.09
CA PRO A 183 11.36 -5.05 32.86
C PRO A 183 12.54 -5.48 31.97
N GLY A 184 13.71 -4.89 32.27
CA GLY A 184 14.98 -5.18 31.59
C GLY A 184 15.55 -6.56 31.91
#